data_AF-A0A643CCF7-F1
#
_entry.id   AF-A0A643CCF7-F1
#
_cell.length_a   1.000
_cell.length_b   1.000
_cell.length_c   1.000
_cell.angle_alpha   90.00
_cell.angle_beta   90.00
_cell.angle_gamma   90.00
#
_symmetry.space_group_name_H-M   'P 1'
#
loop_
_entity.id
_entity.type
_entity.pdbx_description
1 polymer ?
#
loop_
_entity_poly.entity_id
_entity_poly.type
_entity_poly.pdbx_seq_one_letter_code
_entity_poly.pdbx_strand_id
1 'polypeptide(L)' 'MKGPVPTPTKTLRITTRTTPCGEGSKTWDRFQMRIHERLIDLHSPSETVKHITSISTEPGVEVEVTIADA' A
#
# COMPACT_ATOMS: atom_id res chain seq x y z
N MET A 1 -16.64 -7.46 -14.37
CA MET A 1 -15.79 -6.60 -13.51
C MET A 1 -15.83 -7.18 -12.11
N LYS A 2 -14.69 -7.54 -11.52
CA LYS A 2 -14.65 -7.77 -10.07
C LYS A 2 -14.42 -6.43 -9.41
N GLY A 3 -15.17 -6.16 -8.34
CA GLY A 3 -14.95 -4.96 -7.53
C GLY A 3 -13.56 -4.98 -6.87
N PRO A 4 -13.13 -3.87 -6.25
CA PRO A 4 -11.86 -3.80 -5.56
C PRO A 4 -11.75 -4.90 -4.50
N VAL A 5 -10.81 -5.83 -4.70
CA VAL A 5 -10.52 -6.89 -3.73
C VAL A 5 -9.48 -6.35 -2.74
N PRO A 6 -9.77 -6.37 -1.43
CA PRO A 6 -8.80 -5.95 -0.43
C PRO A 6 -7.70 -7.00 -0.29
N THR A 7 -6.46 -6.59 -0.50
CA THR A 7 -5.29 -7.41 -0.16
C THR A 7 -5.01 -7.27 1.34
N PRO A 8 -4.50 -8.31 2.04
CA PRO A 8 -4.13 -8.20 3.43
C PRO A 8 -3.18 -7.01 3.69
N THR A 9 -3.54 -6.16 4.67
CA THR A 9 -2.75 -4.97 5.01
C THR A 9 -1.39 -5.40 5.58
N LYS A 10 -0.31 -4.97 4.93
CA LYS A 10 1.05 -5.23 5.41
C LYS A 10 1.36 -4.23 6.53
N THR A 11 1.62 -4.73 7.74
CA THR A 11 1.96 -3.88 8.89
C THR A 11 3.46 -3.99 9.16
N LEU A 12 4.21 -2.97 8.77
CA LEU A 12 5.61 -2.83 9.12
C LEU A 12 5.70 -2.32 10.55
N ARG A 13 6.37 -3.08 11.42
CA ARG A 13 6.50 -2.78 12.85
C ARG A 13 7.95 -2.49 13.16
N ILE A 14 8.21 -1.34 13.77
CA ILE A 14 9.52 -1.00 14.29
C ILE A 14 9.35 -0.74 15.79
N THR A 15 10.07 -1.53 16.59
CA THR A 15 10.16 -1.34 18.03
C THR A 15 11.55 -0.83 18.38
N THR A 16 11.60 0.41 18.85
CA THR A 16 12.84 1.05 19.30
C THR A 16 12.77 1.34 20.79
N ARG A 17 13.93 1.41 21.41
CA ARG A 17 14.03 1.97 22.76
C ARG A 17 13.75 3.47 22.68
N THR A 18 13.01 4.00 23.64
CA THR A 18 12.75 5.45 23.68
C THR A 18 14.03 6.24 23.96
N THR A 19 14.94 5.66 24.77
CA THR A 19 16.21 6.31 25.11
C THR A 19 17.31 6.02 24.07
N PRO A 20 18.09 7.04 23.66
CA PRO A 20 19.12 6.88 22.63
C PRO A 20 20.41 6.23 23.15
N CYS A 21 20.75 6.43 24.43
CA CYS A 21 21.99 5.93 25.05
C CYS A 21 21.83 4.57 25.76
N GLY A 22 20.61 4.06 25.87
CA GLY A 22 20.36 2.78 26.53
C GLY A 22 20.42 2.81 28.07
N GLU A 23 20.45 3.99 28.69
CA GLU A 23 20.31 4.15 30.14
C GLU A 23 18.87 4.50 30.54
N GLY A 24 18.59 4.41 31.85
CA GLY A 24 17.27 4.68 32.43
C GLY A 24 16.26 3.55 32.26
N SER A 25 14.98 3.87 32.49
CA SER A 25 13.87 2.90 32.45
C SER A 25 13.76 2.19 31.10
N LYS A 26 13.41 0.90 31.12
CA LYS A 26 13.24 0.08 29.92
C LYS A 26 11.92 0.40 29.22
N THR A 27 11.85 1.56 28.58
CA THR A 27 10.69 2.01 27.78
C THR A 27 10.93 1.76 26.29
N TRP A 28 9.85 1.42 25.59
CA TRP A 28 9.87 1.00 24.19
C TRP A 28 8.73 1.63 23.42
N ASP A 29 9.07 2.24 22.28
CA ASP A 29 8.11 2.79 21.34
C ASP A 29 7.76 1.73 20.28
N ARG A 30 6.50 1.71 19.86
CA ARG A 30 5.95 0.73 18.90
C ARG A 30 5.40 1.46 17.69
N PHE A 31 6.27 1.79 16.75
CA PHE A 31 5.87 2.41 15.50
C PHE A 31 5.28 1.38 14.54
N GLN A 32 4.22 1.79 13.84
CA GLN A 32 3.57 0.97 12.81
C GLN A 32 3.40 1.81 11.55
N MET A 33 3.79 1.25 10.41
CA MET A 33 3.39 1.71 9.09
C MET A 33 2.47 0.65 8.48
N ARG A 34 1.27 1.06 8.06
CA ARG A 34 0.26 0.17 7.48
C ARG A 34 0.14 0.46 5.99
N ILE A 35 0.48 -0.53 5.18
CA ILE A 35 0.38 -0.45 3.72
C ILE A 35 -0.90 -1.14 3.31
N HIS A 36 -1.83 -0.36 2.75
CA HIS A 36 -3.11 -0.83 2.25
C HIS A 36 -3.03 -1.02 0.74
N GLU A 37 -3.30 -2.23 0.28
CA GLU A 37 -3.20 -2.62 -1.12
C GLU A 37 -4.57 -3.16 -1.57
N ARG A 38 -5.01 -2.78 -2.77
CA ARG A 38 -6.28 -3.21 -3.36
C ARG A 38 -6.04 -3.62 -4.81
N LEU A 39 -6.63 -4.73 -5.22
CA LEU A 39 -6.59 -5.23 -6.59
C LEU A 39 -7.93 -4.95 -7.29
N ILE A 40 -7.89 -4.46 -8.53
CA ILE A 40 -9.07 -4.28 -9.37
C ILE A 40 -8.85 -5.04 -10.67
N ASP A 41 -9.68 -6.05 -10.95
CA ASP A 41 -9.64 -6.80 -12.20
C ASP A 41 -10.60 -6.17 -13.23
N LEU A 42 -10.02 -5.60 -14.29
CA LEU A 42 -10.75 -5.08 -15.44
C LEU A 42 -10.57 -5.99 -16.67
N HIS A 43 -11.68 -6.29 -17.34
CA HIS A 43 -11.66 -6.90 -18.66
C HIS A 43 -12.04 -5.82 -19.67
N SER A 44 -11.03 -5.14 -20.22
CA SER A 44 -11.19 -4.00 -21.13
C SER A 44 -9.91 -3.81 -21.96
N PRO A 45 -10.00 -3.18 -23.14
CA PRO A 45 -8.82 -2.87 -23.94
C PRO A 45 -7.86 -1.92 -23.19
N SER A 46 -6.57 -2.03 -23.49
CA SER A 46 -5.49 -1.33 -22.77
C SER A 46 -5.58 0.20 -22.87
N GLU A 47 -6.19 0.72 -23.94
CA GLU A 47 -6.42 2.16 -24.14
C GLU A 47 -7.35 2.75 -23.08
N THR A 48 -8.44 2.05 -22.76
CA THR A 48 -9.40 2.49 -21.74
C THR A 48 -8.77 2.45 -20.34
N VAL A 49 -7.94 1.46 -20.05
CA VAL A 49 -7.26 1.33 -18.75
C VAL A 49 -6.29 2.48 -18.51
N LYS A 50 -5.51 2.88 -19.53
CA LYS A 50 -4.60 4.04 -19.47
C LYS A 50 -5.33 5.36 -19.24
N HIS A 51 -6.51 5.52 -19.84
CA HIS A 51 -7.33 6.71 -19.63
C HIS A 51 -7.81 6.78 -18.18
N ILE A 52 -8.30 5.67 -17.62
CA ILE A 52 -8.81 5.60 -16.25
C ILE A 52 -7.71 5.92 -15.22
N THR A 53 -6.51 5.35 -15.38
CA THR A 53 -5.41 5.54 -14.41
C THR A 53 -4.89 6.98 -14.38
N SER A 54 -5.06 7.75 -15.46
CA SER A 54 -4.63 9.14 -15.54
C SER A 54 -5.52 10.15 -14.80
N ILE A 55 -6.77 9.78 -14.50
CA ILE A 55 -7.78 10.73 -13.99
C ILE A 55 -7.83 10.77 -12.46
N SER A 56 -7.37 9.73 -11.75
CA SER A 56 -7.75 9.52 -10.34
C SER A 56 -6.60 9.35 -9.33
N THR A 57 -5.35 9.71 -9.66
CA THR A 57 -4.25 9.53 -8.70
C THR A 57 -4.20 10.68 -7.69
N GLU A 58 -4.56 10.39 -6.44
CA GLU A 58 -4.33 11.29 -5.30
C GLU A 58 -2.87 11.16 -4.80
N PRO A 59 -2.20 12.26 -4.41
CA PRO A 59 -0.82 12.18 -3.91
C PRO A 59 -0.71 11.25 -2.70
N GLY A 60 0.17 10.25 -2.78
CA GLY A 60 0.36 9.24 -1.74
C GLY A 60 -0.22 7.86 -2.06
N VAL A 61 -0.86 7.69 -3.22
CA VAL A 61 -1.29 6.38 -3.73
C VAL A 61 -0.44 6.00 -4.93
N GLU A 62 0.31 4.90 -4.82
CA GLU A 62 1.01 4.29 -5.96
C GLU A 62 0.07 3.31 -6.67
N VAL A 63 -0.02 3.43 -8.00
CA VAL A 63 -0.87 2.59 -8.85
C VAL A 63 0.01 1.89 -9.87
N GLU A 64 0.01 0.55 -9.84
CA GLU A 64 0.67 -0.29 -10.84
C GLU A 64 -0.38 -0.97 -11.73
N VAL A 65 -0.10 -1.06 -13.03
CA VAL A 65 -1.01 -1.68 -14.01
C VAL A 65 -0.30 -2.86 -14.67
N THR A 66 -0.89 -4.05 -14.52
CA THR A 66 -0.41 -5.28 -15.14
C THR A 66 -1.38 -5.70 -16.23
N ILE A 67 -0.90 -5.82 -17.47
CA ILE A 67 -1.68 -6.39 -18.57
C ILE A 67 -1.40 -7.88 -18.61
N ALA A 68 -2.42 -8.69 -18.34
CA ALA A 68 -2.35 -10.13 -18.57
C ALA A 68 -2.69 -10.39 -20.05
N ASP A 69 -1.67 -10.71 -20.86
CA ASP A 69 -1.90 -11.32 -22.17
C ASP A 69 -2.46 -12.74 -21.95
N ALA A 70 -3.48 -13.09 -22.74
CA ALA A 70 -4.10 -14.42 -22.74
C ALA A 70 -3.22 -15.44 -23.47
#